data_AF-A0A098GCN5-F1
#
_entry.id   AF-A0A098GCN5-F1
#
_cell.length_a   1.000
_cell.length_b   1.000
_cell.length_c   1.000
_cell.angle_alpha   90.00
_cell.angle_beta   90.00
_cell.angle_gamma   90.00
#
_symmetry.space_group_name_H-M   'P 1'
#
loop_
_entity.id
_entity.type
_entity.pdbx_description
1 polymer ?
#
loop_
_entity_poly.entity_id
_entity_poly.type
_entity_poly.pdbx_seq_one_letter_code
_entity_poly.pdbx_strand_id
1 'polypeptide(L)'
;MTGEKKEEQVKDQEEKSRAAENALAAELLKKKQTQLVEEPPRKVILDGKKKGAQKEENDFLDFYNNWLKKYKKDNPEFKEEENKVSIDQNGCGCINFTDPKAEEDFVRELAKTKTNGVITDKGIPIATFRNGDLIDLRTQKPFPEGGYAHLVSQLDQGIPYSKTEIKLPEASHDMASTSSGERKEKMAADNQDSLEEPDEPKKDSGPTY
;
A
#
# COMPACT_ATOMS: atom_id res chain seq x y z
N MET A 1 3.62 77.10 -6.64
CA MET A 1 3.94 75.88 -5.87
C MET A 1 3.01 74.75 -6.29
N THR A 2 3.16 74.20 -7.50
CA THR A 2 2.18 73.22 -8.06
C THR A 2 2.81 72.14 -8.94
N GLY A 3 4.12 72.17 -9.19
CA GLY A 3 4.83 71.18 -10.00
C GLY A 3 5.20 69.91 -9.23
N GLU A 4 5.80 70.05 -8.04
CA GLU A 4 6.37 68.92 -7.29
C GLU A 4 5.33 67.90 -6.82
N LYS A 5 4.10 68.33 -6.48
CA LYS A 5 3.01 67.41 -6.07
C LYS A 5 2.49 66.50 -7.17
N LYS A 6 2.67 66.86 -8.46
CA LYS A 6 2.20 66.03 -9.59
C LYS A 6 3.20 64.94 -9.97
N GLU A 7 4.51 65.23 -9.93
CA GLU A 7 5.53 64.22 -10.22
C GLU A 7 5.59 63.13 -9.14
N GLU A 8 5.37 63.51 -7.88
CA GLU A 8 5.35 62.55 -6.78
C GLU A 8 4.14 61.58 -6.87
N GLN A 9 2.96 62.08 -7.28
CA GLN A 9 1.79 61.23 -7.50
C GLN A 9 1.94 60.25 -8.69
N VAL A 10 2.63 60.66 -9.76
CA VAL A 10 2.85 59.80 -10.92
C VAL A 10 3.84 58.68 -10.58
N LYS A 11 4.93 58.99 -9.87
CA LYS A 11 5.88 57.98 -9.39
C LYS A 11 5.23 56.96 -8.45
N ASP A 12 4.41 57.45 -7.52
CA ASP A 12 3.75 56.60 -6.53
C ASP A 12 2.67 55.68 -7.17
N GLN A 13 2.03 56.14 -8.27
CA GLN A 13 1.10 55.33 -9.05
C GLN A 13 1.82 54.29 -9.94
N GLU A 14 2.96 54.65 -10.50
CA GLU A 14 3.79 53.74 -11.31
C GLU A 14 4.40 52.63 -10.44
N GLU A 15 4.88 52.97 -9.24
CA GLU A 15 5.43 52.00 -8.28
C GLU A 15 4.33 51.03 -7.76
N LYS A 16 3.12 51.54 -7.47
CA LYS A 16 1.96 50.71 -7.11
C LYS A 16 1.53 49.79 -8.24
N SER A 17 1.55 50.26 -9.48
CA SER A 17 1.18 49.46 -10.66
C SER A 17 2.20 48.34 -10.89
N ARG A 18 3.50 48.65 -10.73
CA ARG A 18 4.59 47.68 -10.86
C ARG A 18 4.59 46.63 -9.74
N ALA A 19 4.24 47.04 -8.52
CA ALA A 19 4.05 46.12 -7.40
C ALA A 19 2.86 45.17 -7.61
N ALA A 20 1.76 45.67 -8.18
CA ALA A 20 0.59 44.85 -8.50
C ALA A 20 0.86 43.84 -9.62
N GLU A 21 1.58 44.23 -10.68
CA GLU A 21 2.01 43.30 -11.74
C GLU A 21 2.95 42.22 -11.20
N ASN A 22 3.91 42.58 -10.35
CA ASN A 22 4.81 41.61 -9.71
C ASN A 22 4.06 40.64 -8.79
N ALA A 23 3.04 41.11 -8.05
CA ALA A 23 2.21 40.25 -7.22
C ALA A 23 1.37 39.27 -8.05
N LEU A 24 0.78 39.72 -9.15
CA LEU A 24 0.06 38.86 -10.09
C LEU A 24 0.98 37.83 -10.76
N ALA A 25 2.18 38.23 -11.16
CA ALA A 25 3.17 37.32 -11.73
C ALA A 25 3.64 36.26 -10.70
N ALA A 26 3.85 36.66 -9.45
CA ALA A 26 4.18 35.75 -8.36
C ALA A 26 3.02 34.79 -8.04
N GLU A 27 1.77 35.25 -8.07
CA GLU A 27 0.60 34.40 -7.86
C GLU A 27 0.39 33.40 -9.01
N LEU A 28 0.61 33.84 -10.25
CA LEU A 28 0.59 32.97 -11.44
C LEU A 28 1.72 31.93 -11.40
N LEU A 29 2.92 32.32 -10.97
CA LEU A 29 4.03 31.39 -10.76
C LEU A 29 3.71 30.39 -9.65
N LYS A 30 3.17 30.85 -8.51
CA LYS A 30 2.76 29.98 -7.41
C LYS A 30 1.69 28.98 -7.88
N LYS A 31 0.68 29.43 -8.61
CA LYS A 31 -0.39 28.58 -9.17
C LYS A 31 0.14 27.56 -10.18
N LYS A 32 1.07 27.96 -11.06
CA LYS A 32 1.74 27.04 -12.00
C LYS A 32 2.65 26.06 -11.28
N GLN A 33 3.34 26.48 -10.21
CA GLN A 33 4.19 25.61 -9.40
C GLN A 33 3.37 24.61 -8.57
N THR A 34 2.16 25.00 -8.10
CA THR A 34 1.24 24.07 -7.42
C THR A 34 0.63 23.04 -8.37
N GLN A 35 0.39 23.41 -9.65
CA GLN A 35 -0.11 22.46 -10.66
C GLN A 35 0.96 21.52 -11.22
N LEU A 36 2.25 21.83 -11.06
CA LEU A 36 3.35 21.03 -11.60
C LEU A 36 3.77 19.86 -10.69
N VAL A 37 3.19 19.71 -9.50
CA VAL A 37 3.58 18.70 -8.49
C VAL A 37 2.37 17.95 -7.92
N GLU A 38 1.25 17.86 -8.64
CA GLU A 38 0.25 16.81 -8.35
C GLU A 38 0.47 15.69 -9.36
N GLU A 39 1.30 14.71 -8.98
CA GLU A 39 1.28 13.44 -9.69
C GLU A 39 -0.13 12.84 -9.64
N PRO A 40 -0.62 12.26 -10.74
CA PRO A 40 -1.96 11.69 -10.76
C PRO A 40 -2.08 10.58 -9.72
N PRO A 41 -3.18 10.52 -8.94
CA PRO A 41 -3.34 9.52 -7.89
C PRO A 41 -3.33 8.11 -8.48
N ARG A 42 -2.76 7.16 -7.73
CA ARG A 42 -2.88 5.73 -8.04
C ARG A 42 -4.33 5.29 -7.86
N LYS A 43 -4.80 4.40 -8.72
CA LYS A 43 -6.17 3.88 -8.66
C LYS A 43 -6.21 2.45 -8.17
N VAL A 44 -7.10 2.19 -7.23
CA VAL A 44 -7.46 0.87 -6.72
C VAL A 44 -8.82 0.49 -7.29
N ILE A 45 -8.83 -0.55 -8.11
CA ILE A 45 -10.01 -1.09 -8.77
C ILE A 45 -10.34 -2.40 -8.06
N LEU A 46 -11.41 -2.42 -7.26
CA LEU A 46 -11.85 -3.64 -6.58
C LEU A 46 -12.77 -4.44 -7.51
N ASP A 47 -12.68 -5.78 -7.46
CA ASP A 47 -13.57 -6.65 -8.23
C ASP A 47 -14.97 -6.71 -7.58
N GLY A 48 -15.74 -5.64 -7.78
CA GLY A 48 -17.15 -5.54 -7.39
C GLY A 48 -18.06 -6.05 -8.51
N LYS A 49 -18.85 -7.11 -8.25
CA LYS A 49 -19.98 -7.45 -9.13
C LYS A 49 -20.95 -6.27 -9.09
N LYS A 50 -20.99 -5.42 -10.13
CA LYS A 50 -22.00 -4.37 -10.44
C LYS A 50 -23.19 -4.32 -9.44
N LYS A 51 -22.96 -3.92 -8.19
CA LYS A 51 -24.00 -3.85 -7.16
C LYS A 51 -23.98 -2.43 -6.61
N GLY A 52 -24.50 -1.51 -7.43
CA GLY A 52 -24.80 -0.13 -7.05
C GLY A 52 -23.57 0.66 -6.60
N ALA A 53 -23.03 1.50 -7.49
CA ALA A 53 -21.85 2.33 -7.25
C ALA A 53 -21.83 3.04 -5.88
N GLN A 54 -23.00 3.48 -5.38
CA GLN A 54 -23.11 4.16 -4.08
C GLN A 54 -22.82 3.30 -2.83
N LYS A 55 -23.01 1.97 -2.89
CA LYS A 55 -22.76 1.11 -1.70
C LYS A 55 -21.28 0.78 -1.57
N GLU A 56 -20.63 0.46 -2.69
CA GLU A 56 -19.18 0.21 -2.73
C GLU A 56 -18.38 1.50 -2.46
N GLU A 57 -18.92 2.66 -2.81
CA GLU A 57 -18.35 3.97 -2.48
C GLU A 57 -18.17 4.17 -0.97
N ASN A 58 -19.23 3.97 -0.19
CA ASN A 58 -19.16 4.15 1.27
C ASN A 58 -18.24 3.10 1.93
N ASP A 59 -18.26 1.85 1.45
CA ASP A 59 -17.46 0.78 2.03
C ASP A 59 -15.94 1.02 1.91
N PHE A 60 -15.48 1.68 0.84
CA PHE A 60 -14.05 1.98 0.65
C PHE A 60 -13.58 3.15 1.53
N LEU A 61 -14.35 4.24 1.59
CA LEU A 61 -14.04 5.38 2.47
C LEU A 61 -14.14 5.00 3.95
N ASP A 62 -15.14 4.20 4.33
CA ASP A 62 -15.27 3.69 5.69
C ASP A 62 -14.09 2.79 6.08
N PHE A 63 -13.64 1.94 5.14
CA PHE A 63 -12.42 1.16 5.33
C PHE A 63 -11.20 2.06 5.57
N TYR A 64 -10.99 3.06 4.71
CA TYR A 64 -9.88 4.01 4.87
C TYR A 64 -9.92 4.73 6.22
N ASN A 65 -11.07 5.28 6.62
CA ASN A 65 -11.22 5.98 7.89
C ASN A 65 -10.94 5.06 9.09
N ASN A 66 -11.35 3.79 9.01
CA ASN A 66 -11.09 2.80 10.06
C ASN A 66 -9.62 2.38 10.12
N TRP A 67 -8.99 2.19 8.96
CA TRP A 67 -7.55 1.92 8.87
C TRP A 67 -6.76 3.10 9.44
N LEU A 68 -7.07 4.32 9.02
CA LEU A 68 -6.39 5.55 9.41
C LEU A 68 -6.44 5.79 10.93
N LYS A 69 -7.60 5.56 11.56
CA LYS A 69 -7.74 5.62 13.03
C LYS A 69 -6.80 4.66 13.75
N LYS A 70 -6.61 3.45 13.22
CA LYS A 70 -5.67 2.46 13.78
C LYS A 70 -4.23 2.86 13.48
N TYR A 71 -3.94 3.21 12.23
CA TYR A 71 -2.61 3.56 11.77
C TYR A 71 -2.01 4.75 12.52
N LYS A 72 -2.80 5.82 12.74
CA LYS A 72 -2.37 7.00 13.53
C LYS A 72 -2.12 6.70 15.00
N LYS A 73 -2.75 5.66 15.55
CA LYS A 73 -2.51 5.23 16.93
C LYS A 73 -1.09 4.66 17.07
N ASP A 74 -0.64 3.93 16.05
CA ASP A 74 0.67 3.29 16.02
C ASP A 74 1.74 4.22 15.41
N ASN A 75 1.33 5.20 14.59
CA ASN A 75 2.17 6.19 13.91
C ASN A 75 1.67 7.62 14.20
N PRO A 76 1.94 8.17 15.41
CA PRO A 76 1.40 9.48 15.82
C PRO A 76 1.93 10.66 15.00
N GLU A 77 3.08 10.50 14.34
CA GLU A 77 3.67 11.52 13.46
C GLU A 77 3.09 11.50 12.03
N PHE A 78 2.16 10.57 11.74
CA PHE A 78 1.55 10.46 10.42
C PHE A 78 0.69 11.70 10.12
N LYS A 79 1.07 12.41 9.05
CA LYS A 79 0.38 13.62 8.58
C LYS A 79 -0.73 13.25 7.61
N GLU A 80 -1.94 13.16 8.13
CA GLU A 80 -3.12 12.83 7.36
C GLU A 80 -3.38 13.82 6.21
N GLU A 81 -3.07 15.11 6.37
CA GLU A 81 -3.37 16.11 5.34
C GLU A 81 -2.53 15.94 4.06
N GLU A 82 -1.38 15.26 4.18
CA GLU A 82 -0.48 14.94 3.08
C GLU A 82 -0.89 13.66 2.31
N ASN A 83 -1.94 12.98 2.76
CA ASN A 83 -2.40 11.71 2.18
C ASN A 83 -3.90 11.79 1.84
N LYS A 84 -4.24 11.59 0.56
CA LYS A 84 -5.62 11.73 0.07
C LYS A 84 -6.13 10.39 -0.43
N VAL A 85 -7.32 10.02 0.05
CA VAL A 85 -8.13 8.94 -0.53
C VAL A 85 -9.46 9.53 -1.00
N SER A 86 -9.83 9.23 -2.24
CA SER A 86 -11.08 9.67 -2.84
C SER A 86 -11.66 8.57 -3.72
N ILE A 87 -12.84 8.79 -4.27
CA ILE A 87 -13.44 7.89 -5.25
C ILE A 87 -13.71 8.68 -6.53
N ASP A 88 -13.35 8.10 -7.66
CA ASP A 88 -13.61 8.72 -8.96
C ASP A 88 -15.05 8.50 -9.43
N GLN A 89 -15.41 9.15 -10.53
CA GLN A 89 -16.76 9.07 -11.13
C GLN A 89 -17.17 7.66 -11.58
N ASN A 90 -16.21 6.73 -11.67
CA ASN A 90 -16.44 5.33 -12.04
C ASN A 90 -16.56 4.43 -10.80
N GLY A 91 -16.55 4.99 -9.59
CA GLY A 91 -16.53 4.24 -8.34
C GLY A 91 -15.17 3.61 -8.02
N CYS A 92 -14.09 4.01 -8.70
CA CYS A 92 -12.75 3.50 -8.41
C CYS A 92 -12.13 4.28 -7.26
N GLY A 93 -11.53 3.58 -6.30
CA GLY A 93 -10.77 4.22 -5.22
C GLY A 93 -9.52 4.87 -5.78
N CYS A 94 -9.28 6.14 -5.47
CA CYS A 94 -8.07 6.86 -5.80
C CYS A 94 -7.27 7.08 -4.51
N ILE A 95 -6.01 6.69 -4.51
CA ILE A 95 -5.09 6.86 -3.39
C ILE A 95 -3.91 7.72 -3.81
N ASN A 96 -3.52 8.64 -2.93
CA ASN A 96 -2.34 9.47 -3.08
C ASN A 96 -1.69 9.61 -1.72
N PHE A 97 -0.65 8.81 -1.48
CA PHE A 97 0.11 8.84 -0.25
C PHE A 97 1.47 9.47 -0.52
N THR A 98 1.89 10.38 0.36
CA THR A 98 3.23 10.97 0.32
C THR A 98 4.28 9.99 0.86
N ASP A 99 3.88 9.10 1.77
CA ASP A 99 4.73 8.05 2.32
C ASP A 99 4.44 6.69 1.65
N PRO A 100 5.39 6.15 0.85
CA PRO A 100 5.25 4.84 0.21
C PRO A 100 5.02 3.69 1.20
N LYS A 101 5.52 3.81 2.44
CA LYS A 101 5.31 2.79 3.48
C LYS A 101 3.89 2.80 4.00
N ALA A 102 3.35 3.98 4.30
CA ALA A 102 1.95 4.14 4.67
C ALA A 102 1.01 3.63 3.55
N GLU A 103 1.36 3.87 2.28
CA GLU A 103 0.61 3.30 1.16
C GLU A 103 0.65 1.76 1.17
N GLU A 104 1.83 1.17 1.33
CA GLU A 104 1.99 -0.29 1.43
C GLU A 104 1.13 -0.89 2.54
N ASP A 105 1.18 -0.30 3.74
CA ASP A 105 0.42 -0.78 4.89
C ASP A 105 -1.09 -0.67 4.66
N PHE A 106 -1.54 0.41 4.02
CA PHE A 106 -2.93 0.56 3.61
C PHE A 106 -3.35 -0.51 2.59
N VAL A 107 -2.59 -0.70 1.50
CA VAL A 107 -2.98 -1.64 0.44
C VAL A 107 -2.85 -3.10 0.88
N ARG A 108 -1.93 -3.43 1.81
CA ARG A 108 -1.86 -4.75 2.44
C ARG A 108 -3.07 -5.02 3.32
N GLU A 109 -3.50 -4.05 4.10
CA GLU A 109 -4.70 -4.21 4.92
C GLU A 109 -5.97 -4.33 4.05
N LEU A 110 -5.99 -3.61 2.93
CA LEU A 110 -7.05 -3.74 1.93
C LEU A 110 -7.05 -5.14 1.29
N ALA A 111 -5.88 -5.69 0.96
CA ALA A 111 -5.74 -7.04 0.40
C ALA A 111 -6.29 -8.12 1.34
N LYS A 112 -6.08 -7.98 2.66
CA LYS A 112 -6.61 -8.92 3.67
C LYS A 112 -8.13 -8.92 3.75
N THR A 113 -8.78 -7.78 3.47
CA THR A 113 -10.23 -7.61 3.65
C THR A 113 -11.03 -7.78 2.36
N LYS A 114 -10.44 -7.47 1.20
CA LYS A 114 -11.09 -7.58 -0.12
C LYS A 114 -10.61 -8.84 -0.84
N THR A 115 -11.52 -9.51 -1.53
CA THR A 115 -11.23 -10.82 -2.13
C THR A 115 -10.29 -10.71 -3.33
N ASN A 116 -10.51 -9.71 -4.21
CA ASN A 116 -9.66 -9.43 -5.37
C ASN A 116 -9.72 -7.93 -5.74
N GLY A 117 -8.67 -7.45 -6.42
CA GLY A 117 -8.61 -6.10 -6.98
C GLY A 117 -7.29 -5.83 -7.69
N VAL A 118 -7.19 -4.71 -8.39
CA VAL A 118 -6.00 -4.29 -9.15
C VAL A 118 -5.63 -2.87 -8.75
N ILE A 119 -4.34 -2.65 -8.52
CA ILE A 119 -3.78 -1.31 -8.34
C ILE A 119 -3.13 -0.89 -9.65
N THR A 120 -3.44 0.33 -10.09
CA THR A 120 -2.88 0.93 -11.29
C THR A 120 -2.16 2.24 -10.96
N ASP A 121 -1.01 2.44 -11.60
CA ASP A 121 -0.27 3.71 -11.61
C ASP A 121 -0.30 4.27 -13.02
N LYS A 122 -0.77 5.51 -13.19
CA LYS A 122 -0.89 6.17 -14.51
C LYS A 122 -1.62 5.30 -15.56
N GLY A 123 -2.58 4.48 -15.11
CA GLY A 123 -3.37 3.56 -15.94
C GLY A 123 -2.73 2.19 -16.21
N ILE A 124 -1.53 1.95 -15.71
CA ILE A 124 -0.80 0.68 -15.85
C ILE A 124 -1.01 -0.18 -14.60
N PRO A 125 -1.50 -1.43 -14.72
CA PRO A 125 -1.58 -2.35 -13.59
C PRO A 125 -0.19 -2.64 -13.00
N ILE A 126 0.00 -2.34 -11.71
CA ILE A 126 1.27 -2.53 -11.02
C ILE A 126 1.25 -3.65 -9.97
N ALA A 127 0.08 -3.89 -9.38
CA ALA A 127 -0.14 -4.89 -8.34
C ALA A 127 -1.58 -5.41 -8.37
N THR A 128 -1.84 -6.56 -7.76
CA THR A 128 -3.19 -7.11 -7.60
C THR A 128 -3.36 -7.74 -6.22
N PHE A 129 -4.59 -7.73 -5.70
CA PHE A 129 -4.96 -8.47 -4.49
C PHE A 129 -5.48 -9.84 -4.89
N ARG A 130 -4.99 -10.88 -4.23
CA ARG A 130 -5.50 -12.23 -4.42
C ARG A 130 -5.33 -13.04 -3.14
N ASN A 131 -6.42 -13.65 -2.67
CA ASN A 131 -6.42 -14.54 -1.49
C ASN A 131 -5.83 -13.90 -0.21
N GLY A 132 -6.00 -12.59 0.00
CA GLY A 132 -5.41 -11.91 1.15
C GLY A 132 -4.02 -11.32 0.91
N ASP A 133 -3.37 -11.68 -0.21
CA ASP A 133 -2.01 -11.26 -0.52
C ASP A 133 -1.98 -10.11 -1.53
N LEU A 134 -1.00 -9.21 -1.35
CA LEU A 134 -0.62 -8.19 -2.32
C LEU A 134 0.41 -8.79 -3.27
N ILE A 135 0.05 -8.98 -4.54
CA ILE A 135 0.84 -9.67 -5.55
C ILE A 135 1.52 -8.67 -6.50
N ASP A 136 2.82 -8.86 -6.73
CA ASP A 136 3.59 -8.13 -7.74
C ASP A 136 3.33 -8.71 -9.12
N LEU A 137 2.76 -7.92 -10.04
CA LEU A 137 2.44 -8.38 -11.38
C LEU A 137 3.69 -8.67 -12.24
N ARG A 138 4.87 -8.18 -11.85
CA ARG A 138 6.13 -8.47 -12.53
C ARG A 138 6.57 -9.91 -12.28
N THR A 139 6.50 -10.34 -11.02
CA THR A 139 7.01 -11.63 -10.55
C THR A 139 5.93 -12.69 -10.35
N GLN A 140 4.66 -12.27 -10.32
CA GLN A 140 3.49 -13.10 -10.00
C GLN A 140 3.59 -13.74 -8.60
N LYS A 141 4.33 -13.10 -7.69
CA LYS A 141 4.52 -13.52 -6.30
C LYS A 141 4.04 -12.44 -5.34
N PRO A 142 3.70 -12.80 -4.09
CA PRO A 142 3.44 -11.80 -3.04
C PRO A 142 4.62 -10.85 -2.89
N PHE A 143 4.34 -9.55 -2.69
CA PHE A 143 5.38 -8.59 -2.33
C PHE A 143 5.96 -8.94 -0.96
N PRO A 144 7.30 -9.01 -0.82
CA PRO A 144 7.92 -9.01 0.50
C PRO A 144 7.61 -7.69 1.22
N GLU A 145 7.72 -7.67 2.54
CA GLU A 145 7.57 -6.44 3.34
C GLU A 145 8.50 -5.33 2.83
N GLY A 146 7.97 -4.12 2.64
CA GLY A 146 8.68 -2.98 2.05
C GLY A 146 8.83 -3.05 0.52
N GLY A 147 8.46 -4.15 -0.12
CA GLY A 147 8.64 -4.34 -1.55
C GLY A 147 7.68 -3.53 -2.41
N TYR A 148 6.45 -3.30 -1.92
CA TYR A 148 5.50 -2.44 -2.62
C TYR A 148 5.88 -0.96 -2.43
N ALA A 149 6.27 -0.55 -1.22
CA ALA A 149 6.78 0.78 -0.93
C ALA A 149 8.02 1.11 -1.78
N HIS A 150 8.92 0.14 -1.97
CA HIS A 150 10.07 0.33 -2.86
C HIS A 150 9.61 0.50 -4.33
N LEU A 151 8.65 -0.30 -4.80
CA LEU A 151 8.07 -0.13 -6.14
C LEU A 151 7.48 1.27 -6.30
N VAL A 152 6.65 1.71 -5.37
CA VAL A 152 6.04 3.05 -5.36
C VAL A 152 7.11 4.14 -5.39
N SER A 153 8.13 4.05 -4.53
CA SER A 153 9.22 5.02 -4.52
C SER A 153 9.96 5.13 -5.86
N GLN A 154 10.13 4.02 -6.58
CA GLN A 154 10.72 4.04 -7.93
C GLN A 154 9.80 4.72 -8.95
N LEU A 155 8.49 4.48 -8.87
CA LEU A 155 7.50 5.11 -9.75
C LEU A 155 7.43 6.62 -9.53
N ASP A 156 7.44 7.05 -8.26
CA ASP A 156 7.41 8.47 -7.87
C ASP A 156 8.72 9.19 -8.27
N GLN A 157 9.84 8.46 -8.38
CA GLN A 157 11.11 8.96 -8.95
C GLN A 157 11.09 9.04 -10.49
N GLY A 158 10.00 8.64 -11.13
CA GLY A 158 9.83 8.66 -12.59
C GLY A 158 10.39 7.44 -13.31
N ILE A 159 10.74 6.36 -12.60
CA ILE A 159 11.17 5.11 -13.24
C ILE A 159 9.93 4.44 -13.87
N PRO A 160 9.93 4.12 -15.17
CA PRO A 160 8.78 3.52 -15.82
C PRO A 160 8.45 2.14 -15.25
N TYR A 161 7.15 1.83 -15.11
CA TYR A 161 6.73 0.48 -14.77
C TYR A 161 7.08 -0.51 -15.88
N SER A 162 8.16 -1.26 -15.69
CA SER A 162 8.54 -2.37 -16.55
C SER A 162 9.22 -3.47 -15.74
N LYS A 163 9.20 -4.70 -16.28
CA LYS A 163 9.89 -5.85 -15.66
C LYS A 163 11.41 -5.71 -15.66
N THR A 164 11.95 -4.81 -16.48
CA THR A 164 13.40 -4.66 -16.73
C THR A 164 14.01 -3.44 -16.06
N GLU A 165 13.26 -2.37 -15.83
CA GLU A 165 13.80 -1.10 -15.33
C GLU A 165 13.58 -0.92 -13.82
N ILE A 166 12.45 -1.41 -13.29
CA ILE A 166 12.19 -1.35 -11.84
C ILE A 166 12.90 -2.52 -11.16
N LYS A 167 13.88 -2.19 -10.33
CA LYS A 167 14.63 -3.18 -9.56
C LYS A 167 13.72 -3.78 -8.49
N LEU A 168 13.85 -5.08 -8.25
CA LEU A 168 13.24 -5.70 -7.09
C LEU A 168 14.05 -5.26 -5.85
N PRO A 169 13.40 -5.10 -4.68
CA PRO A 169 14.13 -4.94 -3.44
C PRO A 169 15.10 -6.12 -3.31
N GLU A 170 16.37 -5.83 -3.04
CA GLU A 170 17.30 -6.88 -2.61
C GLU A 170 16.74 -7.43 -1.30
N ALA A 171 16.38 -8.72 -1.29
CA ALA A 171 15.94 -9.37 -0.07
C ALA A 171 17.06 -9.16 0.96
N SER A 172 16.75 -8.45 2.05
CA SER A 172 17.71 -8.24 3.13
C SER A 172 18.14 -9.60 3.65
N HIS A 173 19.37 -9.96 3.29
CA HIS A 173 20.06 -11.16 3.71
C HIS A 173 20.53 -10.94 5.16
N ASP A 174 19.61 -10.80 6.10
CA ASP A 174 19.99 -10.75 7.51
C ASP A 174 18.97 -11.47 8.41
N MET A 175 19.50 -12.49 9.09
CA MET A 175 19.01 -13.16 10.30
C MET A 175 17.89 -14.20 10.19
N ALA A 176 18.28 -15.45 9.83
CA ALA A 176 17.87 -16.65 10.57
C ALA A 176 18.83 -17.83 10.29
N SER A 177 20.04 -17.77 10.84
CA SER A 177 20.88 -18.95 11.07
C SER A 177 21.14 -19.07 12.57
N THR A 178 20.09 -19.36 13.32
CA THR A 178 20.17 -19.87 14.68
C THR A 178 19.07 -20.90 14.87
N SER A 179 19.47 -22.17 14.89
CA SER A 179 18.84 -23.29 15.59
C SER A 179 18.92 -24.57 14.76
N SER A 180 20.07 -25.23 14.81
CA SER A 180 20.09 -26.69 14.77
C SER A 180 20.95 -27.14 15.95
N GLY A 181 20.26 -27.53 17.01
CA GLY A 181 20.86 -28.07 18.21
C GLY A 181 21.55 -29.39 17.89
N GLU A 182 22.82 -29.49 18.28
CA GLU A 182 23.46 -30.77 18.55
C GLU A 182 22.77 -31.41 19.76
N ARG A 183 21.79 -32.28 19.52
CA ARG A 183 21.47 -33.38 20.43
C ARG A 183 22.14 -34.63 19.89
N LYS A 184 23.26 -35.00 20.52
CA LYS A 184 23.79 -36.36 20.49
C LYS A 184 22.77 -37.26 21.20
N GLU A 185 21.96 -37.99 20.44
CA GLU A 185 21.25 -39.16 20.94
C GLU A 185 21.90 -40.38 20.30
N LYS A 186 22.78 -41.03 21.07
CA LYS A 186 23.38 -42.30 20.69
C LYS A 186 22.35 -43.39 20.95
N MET A 187 22.07 -44.12 19.88
CA MET A 187 21.35 -45.40 19.82
C MET A 187 21.78 -46.35 20.96
N ALA A 188 20.82 -46.88 21.69
CA ALA A 188 20.94 -48.14 22.42
C ALA A 188 19.99 -49.14 21.77
N ALA A 189 20.55 -50.28 21.41
CA ALA A 189 19.94 -51.31 20.59
C ALA A 189 18.78 -52.03 21.29
N ASP A 190 17.73 -52.23 20.50
CA ASP A 190 16.63 -53.15 20.70
C ASP A 190 17.19 -54.58 20.74
N ASN A 191 16.96 -55.30 21.85
CA ASN A 191 17.35 -56.69 22.03
C ASN A 191 16.06 -57.53 22.10
N GLN A 192 15.93 -58.44 21.15
CA GLN A 192 14.85 -59.42 21.05
C GLN A 192 14.94 -60.47 22.17
N ASP A 193 13.80 -60.81 22.76
CA ASP A 193 13.53 -62.10 23.44
C ASP A 193 11.99 -62.27 23.50
N SER A 194 11.36 -62.95 22.53
CA SER A 194 11.01 -64.38 22.48
C SER A 194 10.11 -64.92 23.60
N LEU A 195 8.94 -65.43 23.14
CA LEU A 195 8.14 -66.56 23.64
C LEU A 195 7.30 -66.39 24.93
N GLU A 196 5.97 -66.39 24.75
CA GLU A 196 5.08 -67.50 25.15
C GLU A 196 3.62 -67.19 24.78
N GLU A 197 3.04 -68.00 23.89
CA GLU A 197 1.62 -68.38 23.92
C GLU A 197 1.48 -69.60 24.88
N PRO A 198 0.29 -70.11 25.26
CA PRO A 198 -1.10 -69.63 25.04
C PRO A 198 -1.96 -69.66 26.34
N ASP A 199 -3.18 -69.15 26.29
CA ASP A 199 -4.32 -69.86 26.92
C ASP A 199 -5.68 -69.40 26.36
N GLU A 200 -6.37 -70.33 25.70
CA GLU A 200 -7.82 -70.33 25.50
C GLU A 200 -8.45 -70.94 26.76
N PRO A 201 -9.69 -70.59 27.20
CA PRO A 201 -10.84 -71.14 26.47
C PRO A 201 -12.21 -70.40 26.55
N LYS A 202 -12.99 -70.65 25.49
CA LYS A 202 -14.45 -70.97 25.43
C LYS A 202 -15.53 -69.92 25.74
N LYS A 203 -16.35 -69.75 24.67
CA LYS A 203 -17.83 -69.75 24.57
C LYS A 203 -18.60 -68.57 25.20
N ASP A 204 -19.36 -67.85 24.39
CA ASP A 204 -20.82 -68.08 24.34
C ASP A 204 -21.47 -67.44 23.10
N SER A 205 -22.74 -67.78 22.93
CA SER A 205 -23.40 -68.05 21.66
C SER A 205 -24.61 -67.12 21.47
N GLY A 206 -24.69 -66.47 20.30
CA GLY A 206 -25.93 -66.03 19.63
C GLY A 206 -26.60 -64.72 20.11
N PRO A 207 -27.74 -64.34 19.49
CA PRO A 207 -28.09 -64.54 18.09
C PRO A 207 -28.43 -63.23 17.36
N THR A 208 -28.25 -63.29 16.05
CA THR A 208 -28.71 -62.35 15.01
C THR A 208 -30.23 -62.18 14.97
N TYR A 209 -30.66 -60.96 14.71
CA TYR A 209 -31.91 -60.61 14.03
C TYR A 209 -31.58 -59.75 12.81
#